data_AF-A0A7S0ZR01-F1
#
_entry.id   AF-A0A7S0ZR01-F1
#
_cell.length_a   1.000
_cell.length_b   1.000
_cell.length_c   1.000
_cell.angle_alpha   90.00
_cell.angle_beta   90.00
_cell.angle_gamma   90.00
#
_symmetry.space_group_name_H-M   'P 1'
#
loop_
_entity.id
_entity.type
_entity.pdbx_description
1 polymer ?
#
loop_
_entity_poly.entity_id
_entity_poly.type
_entity_poly.pdbx_seq_one_letter_code
_entity_poly.pdbx_strand_id
1 'polypeptide(L)'
;ESISNIRTVRSFAADELEIAKYVQAVGDPDGRMPGTCCWIPPRRTNSTYSLGVKKQMAASLFMGFVVCAGLSTSVLIVWYGSTLVLEGDVSQGDLVAFALYSVQIGASLGMLAGLASQLFNAVGASKRAFQLIDRTPQVPWQGGTYPDAPVAGNIKFQNVHFAYPSRKDVPVL
;
A
#
# COMPACT_ATOMS: atom_id res chain seq x y z
N GLU A 1 2.57 15.25 12.42
CA GLU A 1 2.18 16.09 13.57
C GLU A 1 3.00 17.36 13.66
N SER A 2 4.33 17.26 13.59
CA SER A 2 5.29 18.38 13.71
C SER A 2 5.07 19.51 12.68
N ILE A 3 4.63 19.19 11.46
CA ILE A 3 4.27 20.21 10.43
C ILE A 3 3.03 21.02 10.83
N SER A 4 2.02 20.37 11.43
CA SER A 4 0.80 21.06 11.86
C SER A 4 1.05 22.01 13.03
N ASN A 5 2.03 21.68 13.89
CA ASN A 5 2.39 22.44 15.08
C ASN A 5 3.75 23.15 14.95
N ILE A 6 4.14 23.56 13.73
CA ILE A 6 5.49 24.08 13.45
C ILE A 6 5.86 25.32 14.29
N ARG A 7 4.88 26.15 14.65
CA ARG A 7 5.10 27.31 15.52
C ARG A 7 5.55 26.89 16.93
N THR A 8 4.98 25.80 17.44
CA THR A 8 5.34 25.23 18.75
C THR A 8 6.72 24.59 18.71
N VAL A 9 7.04 23.83 17.65
CA VAL A 9 8.37 23.23 17.50
C VAL A 9 9.45 24.32 17.47
N ARG A 10 9.20 25.40 16.70
CA ARG A 10 10.10 26.55 16.64
C ARG A 10 10.20 27.33 17.94
N SER A 11 9.11 27.50 18.68
CA SER A 11 9.15 28.20 19.97
C SER A 11 10.01 27.48 21.01
N PHE A 12 10.15 26.15 20.88
CA PHE A 12 11.02 25.33 21.73
C PHE A 12 12.39 25.04 21.11
N ALA A 13 12.72 25.64 19.95
CA ALA A 13 13.94 25.34 19.19
C ALA A 13 14.16 23.82 18.97
N ALA A 14 13.07 23.06 18.82
CA ALA A 14 13.08 21.60 18.78
C ALA A 14 13.13 21.03 17.35
N ASP A 15 13.40 21.86 16.34
CA ASP A 15 13.40 21.47 14.93
C ASP A 15 14.40 20.32 14.68
N GLU A 16 15.63 20.44 15.18
CA GLU A 16 16.69 19.41 15.06
C GLU A 16 16.29 18.08 15.71
N LEU A 17 15.57 18.14 16.84
CA LEU A 17 15.14 16.95 17.58
C LEU A 17 13.99 16.22 16.87
N GLU A 18 13.06 16.96 16.27
CA GLU A 18 12.00 16.39 15.43
C GLU A 18 12.56 15.80 14.13
N ILE A 19 13.53 16.46 13.51
CA ILE A 19 14.26 15.92 12.34
C ILE A 19 15.00 14.64 12.74
N ALA A 20 15.73 14.62 13.86
CA ALA A 20 16.45 13.43 14.32
C ALA A 20 15.51 12.24 14.60
N LYS A 21 14.35 12.49 15.24
CA LYS A 21 13.31 11.47 15.44
C LYS A 21 12.77 10.94 14.10
N TYR A 22 12.52 11.84 13.15
CA TYR A 22 12.05 11.45 11.81
C TYR A 22 13.09 10.60 11.07
N VAL A 23 14.36 11.01 11.08
CA VAL A 23 15.49 10.26 10.50
C VAL A 23 15.66 8.90 11.18
N GLN A 24 15.48 8.82 12.50
CA GLN A 24 15.53 7.55 13.23
C GLN A 24 14.39 6.60 12.84
N ALA A 25 13.17 7.12 12.64
CA ALA A 25 12.00 6.34 12.29
C ALA A 25 11.99 5.90 10.81
N VAL A 26 12.36 6.80 9.90
CA VAL A 26 12.41 6.54 8.46
C VAL A 26 13.67 5.75 8.09
N GLY A 27 14.78 5.98 8.79
CA GLY A 27 16.13 5.61 8.35
C GLY A 27 16.70 6.65 7.42
N ASP A 28 18.00 6.86 7.51
CA ASP A 28 18.72 7.81 6.67
C ASP A 28 18.90 7.24 5.24
N PRO A 29 18.25 7.80 4.21
CA PRO A 29 18.48 7.40 2.82
C PRO A 29 19.85 7.89 2.30
N ASP A 30 20.40 8.95 2.89
CA ASP A 30 21.64 9.62 2.49
C ASP A 30 22.83 9.26 3.39
N GLY A 31 22.67 8.25 4.26
CA GLY A 31 23.68 7.71 5.16
C GLY A 31 24.85 7.08 4.41
N ARG A 32 25.62 7.90 3.69
CA ARG A 32 26.91 7.59 3.12
C ARG A 32 27.84 7.27 4.28
N MET A 33 27.90 6.00 4.67
CA MET A 33 29.07 5.50 5.38
C MET A 33 30.24 5.57 4.37
N PRO A 34 31.26 6.41 4.60
CA PRO A 34 32.43 6.43 3.74
C PRO A 34 33.08 5.05 3.80
N GLY A 35 33.08 4.32 2.67
CA GLY A 35 33.72 3.01 2.53
C GLY A 35 32.82 1.79 2.36
N THR A 36 31.48 1.92 2.40
CA THR A 36 30.58 0.78 2.09
C THR A 36 30.16 0.76 0.62
N CYS A 37 30.28 -0.41 -0.03
CA CYS A 37 29.82 -0.63 -1.40
C CYS A 37 28.34 -0.25 -1.56
N CYS A 38 28.05 0.63 -2.54
CA CYS A 38 26.74 1.23 -2.85
C CYS A 38 25.59 0.20 -3.02
N TRP A 39 25.93 -1.05 -3.34
CA TRP A 39 24.98 -2.11 -3.67
C TRP A 39 24.54 -2.96 -2.47
N ILE A 40 25.18 -2.80 -1.30
CA ILE A 40 24.94 -3.67 -0.13
C ILE A 40 24.34 -2.84 1.01
N PRO A 41 23.06 -3.07 1.40
CA PRO A 41 22.43 -2.30 2.46
C PRO A 41 23.10 -2.58 3.82
N PRO A 42 23.29 -1.56 4.68
CA PRO A 42 23.86 -1.73 6.01
C PRO A 42 22.98 -2.66 6.87
N ARG A 43 23.61 -3.63 7.54
CA ARG A 43 22.95 -4.81 8.14
C ARG A 43 22.11 -4.54 9.39
N ARG A 44 22.02 -3.32 9.93
CA ARG A 44 21.42 -3.14 11.26
C ARG A 44 20.79 -1.78 11.55
N THR A 45 19.51 -1.61 11.21
CA THR A 45 18.50 -0.83 11.96
C THR A 45 17.10 -1.34 11.57
N ASN A 46 16.19 -1.51 12.55
CA ASN A 46 14.77 -1.78 12.31
C ASN A 46 14.08 -0.49 11.81
N SER A 47 14.50 -0.04 10.63
CA SER A 47 14.06 1.19 9.99
C SER A 47 13.16 0.84 8.81
N THR A 48 12.17 1.69 8.56
CA THR A 48 11.22 1.51 7.43
C THR A 48 11.93 1.52 6.07
N TYR A 49 13.04 2.25 5.94
CA TYR A 49 13.87 2.27 4.73
C TYR A 49 14.49 0.91 4.42
N SER A 50 15.10 0.22 5.39
CA SER A 50 15.76 -1.08 5.12
C SER A 50 14.76 -2.17 4.73
N LEU A 51 13.53 -2.09 5.24
CA LEU A 51 12.42 -2.94 4.82
C LEU A 51 11.98 -2.62 3.38
N GLY A 52 11.91 -1.33 3.04
CA GLY A 52 11.64 -0.86 1.68
C GLY A 52 12.68 -1.35 0.67
N VAL A 53 13.97 -1.25 1.01
CA VAL A 53 15.08 -1.73 0.16
C VAL A 53 15.00 -3.24 -0.04
N LYS A 54 14.79 -4.03 1.02
CA LYS A 54 14.63 -5.50 0.90
C LYS A 54 13.44 -5.88 0.03
N LYS A 55 12.31 -5.19 0.20
CA LYS A 55 11.12 -5.38 -0.63
C LYS A 55 11.41 -5.05 -2.09
N GLN A 56 12.07 -3.94 -2.35
CA GLN A 56 12.39 -3.51 -3.71
C GLN A 56 13.39 -4.45 -4.39
N MET A 57 14.41 -4.93 -3.66
CA MET A 57 15.34 -5.95 -4.16
C MET A 57 14.62 -7.26 -4.50
N ALA A 58 13.71 -7.72 -3.65
CA ALA A 58 12.91 -8.91 -3.94
C ALA A 58 12.01 -8.69 -5.18
N ALA A 59 11.39 -7.52 -5.29
CA ALA A 59 10.52 -7.18 -6.42
C ALA A 59 11.31 -7.05 -7.74
N SER A 60 12.48 -6.41 -7.72
CA SER A 60 13.32 -6.27 -8.91
C SER A 60 13.94 -7.60 -9.35
N LEU A 61 14.36 -8.45 -8.40
CA LEU A 61 14.82 -9.80 -8.69
C LEU A 61 13.70 -10.64 -9.34
N PHE A 62 12.49 -10.59 -8.79
CA PHE A 62 11.34 -11.29 -9.34
C PHE A 62 11.01 -10.79 -10.76
N MET A 63 10.97 -9.48 -10.96
CA MET A 63 10.69 -8.90 -12.28
C MET A 63 11.79 -9.26 -13.30
N GLY A 64 13.05 -9.20 -12.90
CA GLY A 64 14.18 -9.62 -13.74
C GLY A 64 14.08 -11.10 -14.12
N PHE A 65 13.74 -11.96 -13.17
CA PHE A 65 13.53 -13.40 -13.43
C PHE A 65 12.41 -13.63 -14.46
N VAL A 66 11.27 -12.93 -14.32
CA VAL A 66 10.15 -13.03 -15.27
C VAL A 66 10.55 -12.60 -16.68
N VAL A 67 11.28 -11.50 -16.82
CA VAL A 67 11.74 -11.02 -18.14
C VAL A 67 12.75 -11.99 -18.76
N CYS A 68 13.72 -12.49 -17.98
CA CYS A 68 14.67 -13.49 -18.46
C CYS A 68 13.97 -14.79 -18.90
N ALA A 69 12.98 -15.26 -18.14
CA ALA A 69 12.19 -16.44 -18.48
C ALA A 69 11.34 -16.24 -19.75
N GLY A 70 10.82 -15.04 -19.96
CA GLY A 70 10.11 -14.68 -21.18
C GLY A 70 11.02 -14.69 -22.42
N LEU A 71 12.19 -14.07 -22.32
CA LEU A 71 13.18 -14.07 -23.40
C LEU A 71 13.73 -15.46 -23.70
N SER A 72 14.01 -16.27 -22.66
CA SER A 72 14.47 -17.64 -22.85
C SER A 72 13.41 -18.52 -23.50
N THR A 73 12.13 -18.33 -23.16
CA THR A 73 11.01 -19.00 -23.83
C THR A 73 10.99 -18.68 -25.33
N SER A 74 11.13 -17.41 -25.73
CA SER A 74 11.19 -17.02 -27.14
C SER A 74 12.36 -17.69 -27.88
N VAL A 75 13.53 -17.75 -27.25
CA VAL A 75 14.71 -18.45 -27.82
C VAL A 75 14.45 -19.95 -27.98
N LEU A 76 13.81 -20.59 -26.98
CA LEU A 76 13.46 -22.00 -27.04
C LEU A 76 12.45 -22.31 -28.14
N ILE A 77 11.43 -21.45 -28.32
CA ILE A 77 10.44 -21.58 -29.40
C ILE A 77 11.14 -21.55 -30.77
N VAL A 78 12.06 -20.61 -30.98
CA VAL A 78 12.79 -20.50 -32.25
C VAL A 78 13.74 -21.67 -32.45
N TRP A 79 14.47 -22.09 -31.41
CA TRP A 79 15.43 -23.19 -31.52
C TRP A 79 14.74 -24.51 -31.85
N TYR A 80 13.74 -24.90 -31.06
CA TYR A 80 13.00 -26.15 -31.27
C TYR A 80 12.07 -26.08 -32.48
N GLY A 81 11.49 -24.91 -32.74
CA GLY A 81 10.67 -24.68 -33.92
C GLY A 81 11.46 -24.78 -35.22
N SER A 82 12.70 -24.27 -35.24
CA SER A 82 13.59 -24.38 -36.40
C SER A 82 13.95 -25.83 -36.72
N THR A 83 14.22 -26.66 -35.71
CA THR A 83 14.49 -28.10 -35.93
C THR A 83 13.29 -28.82 -36.54
N LEU A 84 12.06 -28.49 -36.10
CA LEU A 84 10.83 -29.09 -36.62
C LEU A 84 10.53 -28.69 -38.08
N VAL A 85 10.90 -27.47 -38.47
CA VAL A 85 10.82 -27.01 -39.86
C VAL A 85 11.83 -27.74 -40.74
N LEU A 86 13.03 -28.04 -40.23
CA LEU A 86 14.05 -28.79 -40.96
C LEU A 86 13.67 -30.25 -41.18
N GLU A 87 12.95 -30.86 -40.24
CA GLU A 87 12.43 -32.23 -40.34
C GLU A 87 11.23 -32.34 -41.31
N GLY A 88 10.62 -31.20 -41.69
CA GLY A 88 9.51 -31.13 -42.63
C GLY A 88 8.13 -31.33 -42.00
N ASP A 89 8.06 -31.45 -40.67
CA ASP A 89 6.81 -31.65 -39.93
C ASP A 89 5.95 -30.37 -39.86
N VAL A 90 6.58 -29.18 -39.92
CA VAL A 90 5.90 -27.89 -39.75
C VAL A 90 6.37 -26.88 -40.80
N SER A 91 5.41 -26.10 -41.33
CA SER A 91 5.68 -24.99 -42.26
C SER A 91 6.35 -23.81 -41.56
N GLN A 92 7.19 -23.06 -42.29
CA GLN A 92 7.75 -21.79 -41.80
C GLN A 92 6.66 -20.80 -41.35
N GLY A 93 5.51 -20.80 -42.02
CA GLY A 93 4.37 -19.95 -41.67
C GLY A 93 3.73 -20.33 -40.33
N ASP A 94 3.64 -21.63 -40.05
CA ASP A 94 3.03 -22.14 -38.81
C ASP A 94 3.91 -21.81 -37.59
N LEU A 95 5.23 -21.87 -37.75
CA LEU A 95 6.17 -21.46 -36.69
C LEU A 95 6.00 -19.98 -36.33
N VAL A 96 5.94 -19.10 -37.34
CA VAL A 96 5.76 -17.66 -37.12
C VAL A 96 4.38 -17.37 -36.49
N ALA A 97 3.33 -18.04 -36.97
CA ALA A 97 1.99 -17.92 -36.41
C ALA A 97 1.97 -18.36 -34.92
N PHE A 98 2.58 -19.49 -34.61
CA PHE A 98 2.68 -20.00 -33.24
C PHE A 98 3.42 -19.02 -32.31
N ALA A 99 4.54 -18.46 -32.77
CA ALA A 99 5.30 -17.47 -32.00
C ALA A 99 4.48 -16.20 -31.71
N LEU A 100 3.78 -15.67 -32.72
CA LEU A 100 2.91 -14.49 -32.56
C LEU A 100 1.76 -14.75 -31.59
N TYR A 101 1.06 -15.88 -31.72
CA TYR A 101 -0.02 -16.24 -30.81
C TYR A 101 0.47 -16.49 -29.39
N SER A 102 1.65 -17.08 -29.21
CA SER A 102 2.23 -17.32 -27.89
C SER A 102 2.47 -16.01 -27.13
N VAL A 103 3.03 -14.99 -27.80
CA VAL A 103 3.22 -13.65 -27.21
C VAL A 103 1.89 -12.99 -26.87
N GLN A 104 0.90 -13.09 -27.77
CA GLN A 104 -0.42 -12.51 -27.55
C GLN A 104 -1.14 -13.15 -26.34
N ILE A 105 -1.05 -14.48 -26.19
CA ILE A 105 -1.61 -15.21 -25.05
C ILE A 105 -0.91 -14.80 -23.76
N GLY A 106 0.43 -14.72 -23.77
CA GLY A 106 1.22 -14.29 -22.61
C GLY A 106 0.86 -12.88 -22.14
N ALA A 107 0.76 -11.92 -23.06
CA ALA A 107 0.34 -10.56 -22.75
C ALA A 107 -1.08 -10.50 -22.19
N SER A 108 -2.03 -11.22 -22.82
CA SER A 108 -3.43 -11.26 -22.39
C SER A 108 -3.57 -11.84 -20.97
N LEU A 109 -2.83 -12.91 -20.67
CA LEU A 109 -2.81 -13.51 -19.34
C LEU A 109 -2.23 -12.56 -18.28
N GLY A 110 -1.16 -11.83 -18.63
CA GLY A 110 -0.60 -10.79 -17.77
C GLY A 110 -1.59 -9.67 -17.47
N MET A 111 -2.34 -9.21 -18.48
CA MET A 111 -3.40 -8.21 -18.30
C MET A 111 -4.54 -8.73 -17.41
N LEU A 112 -4.98 -9.97 -17.60
CA LEU A 112 -6.00 -10.60 -16.76
C LEU A 112 -5.55 -10.72 -15.30
N ALA A 113 -4.29 -11.09 -15.05
CA ALA A 113 -3.73 -11.13 -13.70
C ALA A 113 -3.70 -9.74 -13.05
N GLY A 114 -3.35 -8.71 -13.82
CA GLY A 114 -3.41 -7.32 -13.38
C GLY A 114 -4.83 -6.87 -13.01
N LEU A 115 -5.82 -7.21 -13.84
CA LEU A 115 -7.23 -6.91 -13.58
C LEU A 115 -7.73 -7.60 -12.30
N ALA A 116 -7.37 -8.87 -12.09
CA ALA A 116 -7.75 -9.59 -10.88
C ALA A 116 -7.21 -8.90 -9.61
N SER A 117 -5.95 -8.44 -9.63
CA SER A 117 -5.36 -7.68 -8.52
C SER A 117 -6.10 -6.38 -8.23
N GLN A 118 -6.45 -5.62 -9.28
CA GLN A 118 -7.22 -4.38 -9.14
C GLN A 118 -8.62 -4.65 -8.57
N LEU A 119 -9.29 -5.69 -9.04
CA LEU A 119 -10.60 -6.09 -8.53
C LEU A 119 -10.54 -6.42 -7.03
N PHE A 120 -9.55 -7.20 -6.59
CA PHE A 120 -9.39 -7.50 -5.16
C PHE A 120 -9.10 -6.26 -4.32
N ASN A 121 -8.30 -5.32 -4.83
CA ASN A 121 -8.09 -4.05 -4.14
C ASN A 121 -9.38 -3.22 -4.05
N ALA A 122 -10.19 -3.18 -5.12
CA ALA A 122 -11.48 -2.49 -5.13
C ALA A 122 -12.48 -3.13 -4.16
N VAL A 123 -12.53 -4.46 -4.08
CA VAL A 123 -13.35 -5.20 -3.11
C VAL A 123 -12.89 -4.90 -1.67
N GLY A 124 -11.57 -4.88 -1.43
CA GLY A 124 -11.02 -4.53 -0.11
C GLY A 124 -11.33 -3.09 0.31
N ALA A 125 -11.26 -2.15 -0.62
CA ALA A 125 -11.58 -0.74 -0.37
C ALA A 125 -13.07 -0.51 -0.15
N SER A 126 -13.92 -1.09 -1.01
CA SER A 126 -15.38 -0.97 -0.90
C SER A 126 -15.89 -1.53 0.43
N LYS A 127 -15.31 -2.62 0.94
CA LYS A 127 -15.64 -3.14 2.29
C LYS A 127 -15.50 -2.07 3.37
N ARG A 128 -14.43 -1.28 3.36
CA ARG A 128 -14.24 -0.19 4.34
C ARG A 128 -15.23 0.96 4.13
N ALA A 129 -15.57 1.27 2.87
CA ALA A 129 -16.56 2.29 2.55
C ALA A 129 -17.95 1.90 3.06
N PHE A 130 -18.40 0.66 2.77
CA PHE A 130 -19.67 0.15 3.27
C PHE A 130 -19.70 0.02 4.79
N GLN A 131 -18.60 -0.42 5.42
CA GLN A 131 -18.48 -0.42 6.88
C GLN A 131 -18.72 0.96 7.51
N LEU A 132 -18.36 2.05 6.81
CA LEU A 132 -18.59 3.40 7.29
C LEU A 132 -20.04 3.86 7.06
N ILE A 133 -20.63 3.51 5.92
CA ILE A 133 -22.02 3.85 5.56
C ILE A 133 -23.01 3.11 6.46
N ASP A 134 -22.79 1.81 6.68
CA ASP A 134 -23.66 0.95 7.47
C ASP A 134 -23.48 1.15 8.99
N ARG A 135 -22.53 2.00 9.40
CA ARG A 135 -22.28 2.29 10.81
C ARG A 135 -23.47 3.03 11.42
N THR A 136 -24.20 2.37 12.31
CA THR A 136 -25.22 3.01 13.15
C THR A 136 -24.56 3.86 14.27
N PRO A 137 -24.76 5.18 14.30
CA PRO A 137 -24.21 6.02 15.37
C PRO A 137 -24.91 5.74 16.70
N GLN A 138 -24.17 5.80 17.81
CA GLN A 138 -24.73 5.61 19.16
C GLN A 138 -25.68 6.75 19.56
N VAL A 139 -25.44 7.95 19.04
CA VAL A 139 -26.33 9.10 19.19
C VAL A 139 -26.94 9.39 17.82
N PRO A 140 -28.27 9.24 17.66
CA PRO A 140 -28.92 9.49 16.39
C PRO A 140 -28.83 10.98 16.03
N TRP A 141 -28.54 11.29 14.77
CA TRP A 141 -28.55 12.68 14.27
C TRP A 141 -29.99 13.19 14.18
N GLN A 142 -30.89 12.37 13.64
CA GLN A 142 -32.28 12.71 13.39
C GLN A 142 -33.19 11.96 14.35
N GLY A 143 -34.30 12.60 14.72
CA GLY A 143 -35.19 12.11 15.75
C GLY A 143 -34.99 12.82 17.08
N GLY A 144 -36.07 12.88 17.84
CA GLY A 144 -36.19 13.70 19.04
C GLY A 144 -37.58 14.32 19.09
N THR A 145 -38.13 14.46 20.28
CA THR A 145 -39.38 15.19 20.51
C THR A 145 -39.08 16.67 20.60
N TYR A 146 -39.68 17.45 19.71
CA TYR A 146 -39.73 18.90 19.88
C TYR A 146 -40.89 19.26 20.83
N PRO A 147 -40.69 20.20 21.75
CA PRO A 147 -41.77 20.72 22.58
C PRO A 147 -42.73 21.58 21.73
N ASP A 148 -44.03 21.33 21.86
CA ASP A 148 -45.08 22.05 21.12
C ASP A 148 -45.33 23.48 21.63
N ALA A 149 -44.85 23.79 22.83
CA ALA A 149 -44.99 25.07 23.51
C ALA A 149 -43.63 25.78 23.67
N PRO A 150 -43.61 27.12 23.76
CA PRO A 150 -42.38 27.87 23.97
C PRO A 150 -41.68 27.42 25.26
N VAL A 151 -40.42 27.01 25.12
CA VAL A 151 -39.61 26.44 26.20
C VAL A 151 -39.08 27.57 27.08
N ALA A 152 -39.38 27.53 28.38
CA ALA A 152 -38.90 28.52 29.36
C ALA A 152 -37.38 28.43 29.66
N GLY A 153 -36.69 27.39 29.18
CA GLY A 153 -35.23 27.26 29.26
C GLY A 153 -34.66 26.73 30.58
N ASN A 154 -35.49 26.18 31.47
CA ASN A 154 -35.03 25.62 32.75
C ASN A 154 -34.31 24.26 32.54
N ILE A 155 -32.99 24.24 32.67
CA ILE A 155 -32.15 23.04 32.58
C ILE A 155 -31.70 22.62 33.99
N LYS A 156 -31.91 21.36 34.36
CA LYS A 156 -31.47 20.79 35.65
C LYS A 156 -30.72 19.49 35.44
N PHE A 157 -29.49 19.43 35.97
CA PHE A 157 -28.71 18.20 36.06
C PHE A 157 -28.95 17.55 37.42
N GLN A 158 -29.16 16.23 37.45
CA GLN A 158 -29.39 15.49 38.71
C GLN A 158 -28.51 14.25 38.73
N ASN A 159 -27.53 14.23 39.65
CA ASN A 159 -26.63 13.10 39.90
C ASN A 159 -26.01 12.48 38.63
N VAL A 160 -25.55 13.31 37.69
CA VAL A 160 -25.01 12.87 36.41
C VAL A 160 -23.55 12.45 36.60
N HIS A 161 -23.24 11.22 36.18
CA HIS A 161 -21.89 10.68 36.15
C HIS A 161 -21.45 10.53 34.70
N PHE A 162 -20.25 11.01 34.35
CA PHE A 162 -19.77 10.99 32.98
C PHE A 162 -18.26 10.79 32.89
N ALA A 163 -17.87 9.89 31.97
CA ALA A 163 -16.49 9.68 31.55
C ALA A 163 -16.43 9.59 30.02
N TYR A 164 -15.40 10.18 29.42
CA TYR A 164 -15.23 10.15 27.96
C TYR A 164 -14.91 8.73 27.47
N PRO A 165 -15.50 8.27 26.35
CA PRO A 165 -15.26 6.91 25.84
C PRO A 165 -13.80 6.57 25.51
N SER A 166 -12.99 7.58 25.17
CA SER A 166 -11.54 7.44 24.89
C SER A 166 -10.69 7.25 26.16
N ARG A 167 -11.20 7.67 27.32
CA ARG A 167 -10.54 7.57 28.63
C ARG A 167 -11.58 7.28 29.71
N LYS A 168 -12.08 6.05 29.71
CA LYS A 168 -13.15 5.62 30.63
C LYS A 168 -12.74 5.62 32.10
N ASP A 169 -11.43 5.57 32.37
CA ASP A 169 -10.87 5.44 33.71
C ASP A 169 -10.79 6.79 34.47
N VAL A 170 -11.06 7.90 33.79
CA VAL A 170 -11.03 9.24 34.38
C VAL A 170 -12.46 9.80 34.42
N PRO A 171 -13.15 9.71 35.57
CA PRO A 171 -14.45 10.36 35.74
C PRO A 171 -14.27 11.87 35.74
N VAL A 172 -15.14 12.58 35.03
CA VAL A 172 -15.13 14.05 34.94
C VAL A 172 -16.30 14.65 35.71
N LEU A 173 -17.46 14.01 35.65
CA LEU A 173 -18.67 14.33 36.40
C LEU A 173 -19.14 13.09 37.17
#